data_AF-A0A226EN92-F1
#
_entry.id   AF-A0A226EN92-F1
#
_cell.length_a   1.000
_cell.length_b   1.000
_cell.length_c   1.000
_cell.angle_alpha   90.00
_cell.angle_beta   90.00
_cell.angle_gamma   90.00
#
_symmetry.space_group_name_H-M   'P 1'
#
loop_
_entity.id
_entity.type
_entity.pdbx_description
1 polymer ?
#
loop_
_entity_poly.entity_id
_entity_poly.type
_entity_poly.pdbx_seq_one_letter_code
_entity_poly.pdbx_strand_id
1 'polypeptide(L)'
;MDSKLVGSAKEEKCLEELKEIVKKNSEEFENFEWLLDDKFLLHFVRGKKYKIAKASIALKNYIRIRKHQYKPLFLQLDNFEESTIGIRNGAVSVLRHRDAFERTIVVINFTFWPDDMTVDQFTQALVLVTEECWNCQKVETQGVQLIVDLCSFGWNHLKMFTPSVVYKCVNIFWAS
;
A
#
# COMPACT_ATOMS: atom_id res chain seq x y z
N MET A 1 -25.29 6.93 -4.53
CA MET A 1 -24.65 5.60 -4.54
C MET A 1 -24.38 5.26 -6.00
N ASP A 2 -23.13 5.35 -6.44
CA ASP A 2 -22.79 5.07 -7.84
C ASP A 2 -22.97 3.58 -8.11
N SER A 3 -23.97 3.23 -8.92
CA SER A 3 -24.42 1.86 -9.19
C SER A 3 -23.39 1.00 -9.95
N LYS A 4 -22.13 1.46 -10.08
CA LYS A 4 -21.04 0.81 -10.81
C LYS A 4 -19.89 0.31 -9.92
N LEU A 5 -19.86 0.63 -8.63
CA LEU A 5 -18.76 0.24 -7.76
C LEU A 5 -18.88 -1.19 -7.24
N VAL A 6 -20.10 -1.66 -7.01
CA VAL A 6 -20.38 -2.96 -6.40
C VAL A 6 -20.73 -3.98 -7.48
N GLY A 7 -19.97 -5.06 -7.56
CA GLY A 7 -20.11 -6.08 -8.61
C GLY A 7 -21.10 -7.21 -8.29
N SER A 8 -21.58 -7.34 -7.05
CA SER A 8 -22.52 -8.39 -6.66
C SER A 8 -23.26 -8.06 -5.35
N ALA A 9 -24.44 -8.67 -5.12
CA ALA A 9 -25.17 -8.54 -3.86
C ALA A 9 -24.37 -9.00 -2.64
N LYS A 10 -23.46 -9.98 -2.82
CA LYS A 10 -22.54 -10.43 -1.78
C LYS A 10 -21.53 -9.34 -1.42
N GLU A 11 -21.00 -8.65 -2.42
CA GLU A 11 -20.06 -7.54 -2.22
C GLU A 11 -20.74 -6.35 -1.53
N GLU A 12 -21.98 -6.03 -1.92
CA GLU A 12 -22.79 -4.99 -1.28
C GLU A 12 -23.00 -5.27 0.21
N LYS A 13 -23.46 -6.49 0.52
CA LYS A 13 -23.66 -6.91 1.91
C LYS A 13 -22.37 -6.81 2.73
N CYS A 14 -21.26 -7.25 2.15
CA CYS A 14 -19.96 -7.18 2.80
C CYS A 14 -19.50 -5.73 3.06
N LEU A 15 -19.73 -4.83 2.10
CA LEU A 15 -19.40 -3.41 2.26
C LEU A 15 -20.22 -2.79 3.39
N GLU A 16 -21.53 -3.01 3.43
CA GLU A 16 -22.41 -2.49 4.49
C GLU A 16 -22.03 -3.05 5.88
N GLU A 17 -21.71 -4.35 5.97
CA GLU A 17 -21.21 -4.93 7.22
C GLU A 17 -19.90 -4.28 7.69
N LEU A 18 -18.97 -3.97 6.76
CA LEU A 18 -17.70 -3.33 7.10
C LEU A 18 -17.92 -1.86 7.55
N LYS A 19 -18.81 -1.12 6.90
CA LYS A 19 -19.22 0.24 7.31
C LYS A 19 -19.80 0.26 8.72
N GLU A 20 -20.67 -0.69 9.04
CA GLU A 20 -21.22 -0.82 10.39
C GLU A 20 -20.15 -1.14 11.43
N ILE A 21 -19.14 -1.94 11.09
CA ILE A 21 -17.97 -2.16 11.96
C ILE A 21 -17.19 -0.86 12.18
N VAL A 22 -16.92 -0.09 11.13
CA VAL A 22 -16.24 1.21 11.24
C VAL A 22 -17.02 2.14 12.16
N LYS A 23 -18.33 2.27 11.95
CA LYS A 23 -19.22 3.12 12.75
C LYS A 23 -19.23 2.74 14.24
N LYS A 24 -19.28 1.43 14.54
CA LYS A 24 -19.24 0.93 15.93
C LYS A 24 -17.89 1.13 16.63
N ASN A 25 -16.82 1.32 15.87
CA ASN A 25 -15.45 1.48 16.36
C ASN A 25 -14.88 2.85 15.95
N SER A 26 -15.71 3.89 15.88
CA SER A 26 -15.34 5.18 15.26
C SER A 26 -14.08 5.82 15.86
N GLU A 27 -13.85 5.66 17.17
CA GLU A 27 -12.66 6.17 17.85
C GLU A 27 -11.34 5.59 17.28
N GLU A 28 -11.35 4.33 16.83
CA GLU A 28 -10.19 3.68 16.21
C GLU A 28 -9.82 4.34 14.87
N PHE A 29 -10.81 4.89 14.19
CA PHE A 29 -10.72 5.49 12.85
C PHE A 29 -10.60 7.02 12.86
N GLU A 30 -10.50 7.64 14.04
CA GLU A 30 -10.43 9.10 14.18
C GLU A 30 -9.26 9.69 13.37
N ASN A 31 -9.54 10.75 12.60
CA ASN A 31 -8.67 11.44 11.62
C ASN A 31 -8.44 10.71 10.29
N PHE A 32 -9.12 9.58 10.06
CA PHE A 32 -9.10 8.83 8.81
C PHE A 32 -10.46 8.78 8.12
N GLU A 33 -11.48 9.46 8.63
CA GLU A 33 -12.87 9.41 8.13
C GLU A 33 -12.96 9.78 6.65
N TRP A 34 -12.13 10.73 6.20
CA TRP A 34 -12.07 11.18 4.81
C TRP A 34 -11.59 10.08 3.84
N LEU A 35 -10.87 9.07 4.33
CA LEU A 35 -10.34 7.95 3.54
C LEU A 35 -11.35 6.79 3.43
N LEU A 36 -12.28 6.67 4.39
CA LEU A 36 -13.14 5.48 4.56
C LEU A 36 -14.37 5.49 3.64
N ASP A 37 -14.17 5.86 2.37
CA ASP A 37 -15.21 5.79 1.36
C ASP A 37 -15.47 4.34 0.88
N ASP A 38 -16.54 4.16 0.12
CA ASP A 38 -16.95 2.85 -0.39
C ASP A 38 -15.85 2.18 -1.22
N LYS A 39 -15.11 2.95 -2.04
CA LYS A 39 -14.06 2.42 -2.92
C LYS A 39 -12.90 1.88 -2.08
N PHE A 40 -12.45 2.66 -1.09
CA PHE A 40 -11.38 2.29 -0.19
C PHE A 40 -11.74 1.04 0.62
N LEU A 41 -12.94 1.00 1.21
CA LEU A 41 -13.42 -0.15 1.98
C LEU A 41 -13.55 -1.41 1.11
N LEU A 42 -13.95 -1.26 -0.16
CA LEU A 42 -14.04 -2.37 -1.10
C LEU A 42 -12.69 -3.04 -1.38
N HIS A 43 -11.56 -2.32 -1.31
CA HIS A 43 -10.23 -2.95 -1.43
C HIS A 43 -10.00 -4.02 -0.37
N PHE A 44 -10.40 -3.77 0.89
CA PHE A 44 -10.28 -4.74 1.98
C PHE A 44 -11.25 -5.91 1.81
N VAL A 45 -12.49 -5.63 1.41
CA VAL A 45 -13.51 -6.65 1.14
C VAL A 45 -13.02 -7.61 0.05
N ARG A 46 -12.57 -7.07 -1.10
CA ARG A 46 -12.07 -7.85 -2.24
C ARG A 46 -10.77 -8.57 -1.91
N GLY A 47 -9.81 -7.86 -1.33
CA GLY A 47 -8.49 -8.41 -0.97
C GLY A 47 -8.58 -9.58 0.01
N LYS A 48 -9.58 -9.58 0.91
CA LYS A 48 -9.83 -10.70 1.83
C LYS A 48 -10.91 -11.67 1.36
N LYS A 49 -11.25 -11.65 0.06
CA LYS A 49 -12.19 -12.57 -0.60
C LYS A 49 -13.55 -12.61 0.09
N TYR A 50 -14.08 -11.45 0.44
CA TYR A 50 -15.40 -11.27 1.07
C TYR A 50 -15.52 -11.93 2.47
N LYS A 51 -14.39 -12.12 3.18
CA LYS A 51 -14.37 -12.62 4.56
C LYS A 51 -14.32 -11.43 5.52
N ILE A 52 -15.47 -10.98 6.01
CA ILE A 52 -15.60 -9.73 6.79
C ILE A 52 -14.71 -9.68 8.03
N ALA A 53 -14.63 -10.76 8.80
CA ALA A 53 -13.73 -10.81 9.96
C ALA A 53 -12.25 -10.55 9.57
N LYS A 54 -11.82 -11.03 8.40
CA LYS A 54 -10.46 -10.77 7.92
C LYS A 54 -10.31 -9.35 7.37
N ALA A 55 -11.32 -8.85 6.66
CA ALA A 55 -11.33 -7.49 6.11
C ALA A 55 -11.31 -6.43 7.22
N SER A 56 -12.03 -6.64 8.32
CA SER A 56 -12.01 -5.73 9.46
C SER A 56 -10.68 -5.72 10.19
N ILE A 57 -10.06 -6.88 10.43
CA ILE A 57 -8.71 -6.97 11.02
C ILE A 57 -7.69 -6.24 10.14
N ALA A 58 -7.77 -6.47 8.84
CA ALA A 58 -6.92 -5.87 7.80
C ALA A 58 -7.03 -4.34 7.81
N LEU A 59 -8.25 -3.80 7.78
CA LEU A 59 -8.52 -2.37 7.86
C LEU A 59 -8.00 -1.75 9.17
N LYS A 60 -8.25 -2.40 10.32
CA LYS A 60 -7.75 -1.93 11.62
C LYS A 60 -6.22 -1.94 11.67
N ASN A 61 -5.58 -2.98 11.13
CA ASN A 61 -4.12 -3.04 11.02
C ASN A 61 -3.57 -1.91 10.15
N TYR A 62 -4.19 -1.64 8.99
CA TYR A 62 -3.82 -0.55 8.09
C TYR A 62 -3.77 0.79 8.83
N ILE A 63 -4.81 1.09 9.61
CA ILE A 63 -4.91 2.32 10.41
C ILE A 63 -3.89 2.33 11.54
N ARG A 64 -3.76 1.24 12.31
CA ARG A 64 -2.79 1.14 13.41
C ARG A 64 -1.35 1.36 12.94
N ILE A 65 -0.98 0.78 11.79
CA ILE A 65 0.35 0.89 11.19
C ILE A 65 0.66 2.36 10.87
N ARG A 66 -0.30 3.07 10.26
CA ARG A 66 -0.15 4.47 9.84
C ARG A 66 -0.26 5.47 10.99
N LYS A 67 -1.20 5.27 11.89
CA LYS A 67 -1.52 6.18 13.00
C LYS A 67 -0.55 6.04 14.17
N HIS A 68 -0.07 4.83 14.46
CA HIS A 68 0.67 4.55 15.69
C HIS A 68 2.05 3.95 15.45
N GLN A 69 2.13 2.83 14.72
CA GLN A 69 3.35 2.02 14.71
C GLN A 69 4.50 2.67 13.93
N TYR A 70 4.20 3.28 12.78
CA TYR A 70 5.19 3.92 11.91
C TYR A 70 4.79 5.35 11.54
N LYS A 71 4.09 6.04 12.45
CA LYS A 71 3.61 7.42 12.25
C LYS A 71 4.66 8.37 11.65
N PRO A 72 5.94 8.39 12.08
CA PRO A 72 6.95 9.28 11.50
C PRO A 72 7.17 9.05 9.99
N LEU A 73 7.12 7.79 9.53
CA LEU A 73 7.30 7.46 8.12
C LEU A 73 6.16 8.04 7.27
N PHE A 74 4.92 7.93 7.76
CA PHE A 74 3.73 8.39 7.04
C PHE A 74 3.52 9.91 7.13
N LEU A 75 3.87 10.56 8.24
CA LEU A 75 3.84 12.04 8.35
C LEU A 75 4.78 12.71 7.35
N GLN A 76 5.91 12.08 7.05
CA GLN A 76 6.89 12.59 6.09
C GLN A 76 6.44 12.44 4.63
N LEU A 77 5.31 11.75 4.35
CA LEU A 77 4.76 11.70 3.00
C LEU A 77 4.32 13.08 2.50
N ASP A 78 3.92 13.99 3.40
CA ASP A 78 3.56 15.38 3.07
C ASP A 78 4.76 16.18 2.55
N ASN A 79 6.00 15.76 2.88
CA ASN A 79 7.21 16.30 2.28
C ASN A 79 7.47 15.62 0.93
N PHE A 80 6.78 16.10 -0.11
CA PHE A 80 6.83 15.52 -1.45
C PHE A 80 8.25 15.44 -2.03
N GLU A 81 9.14 16.39 -1.73
CA GLU A 81 10.50 16.39 -2.26
C GLU A 81 11.29 15.17 -1.75
N GLU A 82 11.20 14.91 -0.45
CA GLU A 82 11.87 13.78 0.21
C GLU A 82 11.18 12.45 -0.08
N SER A 83 9.84 12.41 -0.01
CA SER A 83 9.09 11.15 -0.13
C SER A 83 9.07 10.58 -1.55
N THR A 84 9.35 11.40 -2.57
CA THR A 84 9.35 10.98 -3.99
C THR A 84 10.73 10.76 -4.58
N ILE A 85 11.82 10.96 -3.83
CA ILE A 85 13.18 10.86 -4.36
C ILE A 85 13.45 9.51 -5.04
N GLY A 86 13.00 8.40 -4.43
CA GLY A 86 13.12 7.06 -5.00
C GLY A 86 12.30 6.84 -6.28
N ILE A 87 11.23 7.61 -6.48
CA ILE A 87 10.46 7.60 -7.73
C ILE A 87 11.20 8.41 -8.80
N ARG A 88 11.66 9.61 -8.43
CA ARG A 88 12.30 10.58 -9.34
C ARG A 88 13.62 10.06 -9.91
N ASN A 89 14.39 9.32 -9.13
CA ASN A 89 15.66 8.78 -9.57
C ASN A 89 15.54 7.39 -10.23
N GLY A 90 14.37 6.75 -10.18
CA GLY A 90 14.11 5.45 -10.78
C GLY A 90 14.37 4.23 -9.88
N ALA A 91 14.69 4.42 -8.59
CA ALA A 91 14.82 3.33 -7.63
C ALA A 91 13.51 2.54 -7.46
N VAL A 92 12.38 3.23 -7.59
CA VAL A 92 11.03 2.68 -7.64
C VAL A 92 10.32 3.24 -8.86
N SER A 93 9.80 2.38 -9.74
CA SER A 93 9.09 2.84 -10.94
C SER A 93 7.94 1.92 -11.31
N VAL A 94 7.00 2.44 -12.12
CA VAL A 94 5.91 1.67 -12.71
C VAL A 94 6.10 1.64 -14.22
N LEU A 95 6.18 0.46 -14.82
CA LEU A 95 6.31 0.35 -16.27
C LEU A 95 5.01 0.76 -16.96
N ARG A 96 5.15 1.41 -18.12
CA ARG A 96 4.01 1.76 -18.98
C ARG A 96 3.31 0.52 -19.54
N HIS A 97 4.09 -0.51 -19.84
CA HIS A 97 3.58 -1.77 -20.35
C HIS A 97 3.20 -2.71 -19.20
N ARG A 98 2.17 -3.51 -19.47
CA ARG A 98 1.72 -4.59 -18.61
C ARG A 98 2.36 -5.89 -19.04
N ASP A 99 2.33 -6.89 -18.16
CA ASP A 99 2.79 -8.23 -18.53
C ASP A 99 1.72 -9.00 -19.32
N ALA A 100 2.01 -10.25 -19.69
CA ALA A 100 1.09 -11.11 -20.43
C ALA A 100 -0.23 -11.43 -19.71
N PHE A 101 -0.33 -11.11 -18.41
CA PHE A 101 -1.53 -11.25 -17.59
C PHE A 101 -2.19 -9.89 -17.31
N GLU A 102 -1.83 -8.85 -18.07
CA GLU A 102 -2.33 -7.47 -17.92
C GLU A 102 -2.07 -6.83 -16.54
N ARG A 103 -1.07 -7.34 -15.80
CA ARG A 103 -0.72 -6.83 -14.47
C ARG A 103 0.12 -5.56 -14.59
N THR A 104 -0.09 -4.64 -13.65
CA THR A 104 0.79 -3.47 -13.51
C THR A 104 2.16 -3.95 -13.02
N ILE A 105 3.24 -3.51 -13.67
CA ILE A 105 4.60 -3.91 -13.28
C ILE A 105 5.23 -2.79 -12.47
N VAL A 106 5.55 -3.08 -11.21
CA VAL A 106 6.36 -2.22 -10.34
C VAL A 106 7.80 -2.75 -10.35
N VAL A 107 8.76 -1.86 -10.53
CA VAL A 107 10.18 -2.19 -10.55
C VAL A 107 10.88 -1.51 -9.41
N ILE A 108 11.58 -2.29 -8.59
CA ILE A 108 12.60 -1.82 -7.66
C ILE A 108 13.96 -2.03 -8.34
N ASN A 109 14.74 -0.98 -8.50
CA ASN A 109 16.05 -1.06 -9.14
C ASN A 109 17.14 -0.49 -8.22
N PHE A 110 18.00 -1.38 -7.72
CA PHE A 110 19.08 -1.01 -6.81
C PHE A 110 20.21 -0.21 -7.48
N THR A 111 20.32 -0.21 -8.81
CA THR A 111 21.25 0.69 -9.53
C THR A 111 20.91 2.16 -9.33
N PHE A 112 19.62 2.46 -9.10
CA PHE A 112 19.14 3.82 -8.86
C PHE A 112 18.89 4.11 -7.38
N TRP A 113 19.25 3.21 -6.46
CA TRP A 113 19.28 3.50 -5.02
C TRP A 113 20.69 4.00 -4.65
N PRO A 114 20.88 5.31 -4.41
CA PRO A 114 22.18 5.85 -4.02
C PRO A 114 22.47 5.60 -2.53
N ASP A 115 23.75 5.49 -2.17
CA ASP A 115 24.18 5.16 -0.80
C ASP A 115 23.69 6.13 0.29
N ASP A 116 23.38 7.38 -0.08
CA ASP A 116 22.88 8.43 0.82
C ASP A 116 21.35 8.42 0.98
N MET A 117 20.62 7.65 0.16
CA MET A 117 19.18 7.47 0.32
C MET A 117 18.88 6.49 1.45
N THR A 118 18.09 6.95 2.41
CA THR A 118 17.66 6.15 3.54
C THR A 118 16.60 5.11 3.14
N VAL A 119 16.50 4.04 3.93
CA VAL A 119 15.42 3.05 3.80
C VAL A 119 14.04 3.69 3.93
N ASP A 120 13.89 4.71 4.78
CA ASP A 120 12.59 5.32 5.00
C ASP A 120 12.16 6.13 3.77
N GLN A 121 13.06 6.88 3.11
CA GLN A 121 12.79 7.52 1.81
C GLN A 121 12.45 6.50 0.73
N PHE A 122 13.19 5.39 0.64
CA PHE A 122 12.87 4.31 -0.28
C PHE A 122 11.49 3.69 0.02
N THR A 123 11.19 3.45 1.29
CA THR A 123 9.91 2.86 1.73
C THR A 123 8.75 3.82 1.46
N GLN A 124 8.94 5.13 1.63
CA GLN A 124 7.96 6.16 1.29
C GLN A 124 7.65 6.17 -0.21
N ALA A 125 8.68 6.15 -1.06
CA ALA A 125 8.51 6.03 -2.50
C ALA A 125 7.69 4.78 -2.87
N LEU A 126 7.99 3.64 -2.25
CA LEU A 126 7.24 2.40 -2.47
C LEU A 126 5.80 2.49 -1.95
N VAL A 127 5.57 3.09 -0.78
CA VAL A 127 4.22 3.34 -0.25
C VAL A 127 3.40 4.18 -1.24
N LEU A 128 3.93 5.31 -1.71
CA LEU A 128 3.26 6.18 -2.67
C LEU A 128 2.87 5.44 -3.95
N VAL A 129 3.79 4.65 -4.51
CA VAL A 129 3.52 3.83 -5.70
C VAL A 129 2.46 2.77 -5.42
N THR A 130 2.47 2.12 -4.25
CA THR A 130 1.46 1.12 -3.91
C THR A 130 0.07 1.71 -3.70
N GLU A 131 -0.05 2.88 -3.06
CA GLU A 131 -1.32 3.59 -2.89
C GLU A 131 -1.91 4.00 -4.25
N GLU A 132 -1.07 4.53 -5.14
CA GLU A 132 -1.49 4.87 -6.50
C GLU A 132 -1.92 3.62 -7.31
N CYS A 133 -1.21 2.51 -7.14
CA CYS A 133 -1.61 1.24 -7.74
C CYS A 133 -2.99 0.79 -7.24
N TRP A 134 -3.28 0.89 -5.94
CA TRP A 134 -4.61 0.54 -5.40
C TRP A 134 -5.73 1.42 -5.95
N ASN A 135 -5.45 2.70 -6.21
CA ASN A 135 -6.42 3.60 -6.82
C ASN A 135 -6.79 3.24 -8.27
N CYS A 136 -5.97 2.42 -8.95
CA CYS A 136 -6.18 1.98 -10.31
C CYS A 136 -7.15 0.78 -10.39
N GLN A 137 -8.34 0.98 -10.98
CA GLN A 137 -9.34 -0.09 -11.17
C GLN A 137 -8.79 -1.33 -11.89
N LYS A 138 -7.85 -1.16 -12.83
CA LYS A 138 -7.21 -2.30 -13.52
C LYS A 138 -6.40 -3.16 -12.56
N VAL A 139 -5.72 -2.55 -11.59
CA VAL A 139 -4.94 -3.27 -10.56
C VAL A 139 -5.85 -4.09 -9.66
N GLU A 140 -7.05 -3.61 -9.33
CA GLU A 140 -7.99 -4.39 -8.53
C GLU A 140 -8.37 -5.72 -9.18
N THR A 141 -8.38 -5.79 -10.51
CA THR A 141 -8.79 -6.98 -11.26
C THR A 141 -7.63 -7.88 -11.70
N GLN A 142 -6.52 -7.29 -12.16
CA GLN A 142 -5.38 -8.04 -12.70
C GLN A 142 -4.24 -8.19 -11.67
N GLY A 143 -4.11 -7.25 -10.74
CA GLY A 143 -3.06 -7.23 -9.73
C GLY A 143 -1.78 -6.51 -10.17
N VAL A 144 -0.71 -6.74 -9.38
CA VAL A 144 0.61 -6.14 -9.54
C VAL A 144 1.66 -7.25 -9.65
N GLN A 145 2.66 -7.05 -10.52
CA GLN A 145 3.89 -7.83 -10.56
C GLN A 145 5.05 -6.96 -10.09
N LEU A 146 5.78 -7.43 -9.08
CA LEU A 146 6.99 -6.78 -8.60
C LEU A 146 8.22 -7.39 -9.31
N ILE A 147 9.07 -6.56 -9.88
CA ILE A 147 10.41 -6.92 -10.35
C ILE A 147 11.42 -6.24 -9.42
N VAL A 148 12.40 -7.00 -8.94
CA VAL A 148 13.48 -6.48 -8.10
C VAL A 148 14.80 -6.73 -8.81
N ASP A 149 15.38 -5.67 -9.37
CA ASP A 149 16.70 -5.69 -9.99
C ASP A 149 17.78 -5.46 -8.93
N LEU A 150 18.51 -6.52 -8.64
CA LEU A 150 19.58 -6.55 -7.63
C LEU A 150 20.98 -6.34 -8.24
N CYS A 151 21.11 -5.91 -9.49
CA CYS A 151 22.40 -5.81 -10.18
C CYS A 151 23.44 -4.97 -9.42
N SER A 152 23.02 -3.87 -8.78
CA SER A 152 23.86 -3.01 -7.93
C SER A 152 23.59 -3.17 -6.43
N PHE A 153 22.94 -4.26 -6.02
CA PHE A 153 22.79 -4.56 -4.61
C PHE A 153 24.17 -4.86 -3.99
N GLY A 154 24.49 -4.20 -2.88
CA GLY A 154 25.82 -4.23 -2.28
C GLY A 154 25.80 -4.16 -0.77
N TRP A 155 26.98 -4.12 -0.15
CA TRP A 155 27.13 -4.14 1.31
C TRP A 155 26.46 -2.97 2.02
N ASN A 156 26.44 -1.79 1.41
CA ASN A 156 25.78 -0.60 1.99
C ASN A 156 24.27 -0.83 2.09
N HIS A 157 23.64 -1.27 0.99
CA HIS A 157 22.24 -1.69 0.97
C HIS A 157 21.95 -2.81 1.99
N LEU A 158 22.79 -3.85 2.06
CA LEU A 158 22.56 -4.97 2.97
C LEU A 158 22.52 -4.54 4.44
N LYS A 159 23.42 -3.63 4.85
CA LYS A 159 23.47 -3.09 6.23
C LYS A 159 22.20 -2.32 6.61
N MET A 160 21.50 -1.77 5.62
CA MET A 160 20.24 -1.05 5.82
C MET A 160 19.07 -2.01 6.17
N PHE A 161 19.08 -3.25 5.69
CA PHE A 161 18.04 -4.26 5.95
C PHE A 161 18.22 -4.97 7.30
N THR A 162 18.23 -4.21 8.39
CA THR A 162 18.18 -4.78 9.74
C THR A 162 16.86 -5.55 9.96
N PRO A 163 16.80 -6.51 10.92
CA PRO A 163 15.57 -7.23 11.19
C PRO A 163 14.37 -6.32 11.47
N SER A 164 14.55 -5.22 12.20
CA SER A 164 13.48 -4.25 12.49
C SER A 164 12.96 -3.55 11.24
N VAL A 165 13.84 -3.24 10.29
CA VAL A 165 13.47 -2.71 8.96
C VAL A 165 12.69 -3.74 8.15
N VAL A 166 13.14 -4.99 8.13
CA VAL A 166 12.41 -6.07 7.43
C VAL A 166 11.01 -6.24 8.02
N TYR A 167 10.88 -6.28 9.35
CA TYR A 167 9.58 -6.32 10.01
C TYR A 167 8.71 -5.10 9.70
N LYS A 168 9.31 -3.89 9.62
CA LYS A 168 8.61 -2.68 9.19
C LYS A 168 8.00 -2.85 7.80
N CYS A 169 8.78 -3.27 6.81
CA CYS A 169 8.30 -3.48 5.45
C CYS A 169 7.21 -4.56 5.38
N VAL A 170 7.40 -5.69 6.06
CA VAL A 170 6.39 -6.77 6.11
C VAL A 170 5.08 -6.26 6.70
N ASN A 171 5.13 -5.49 7.78
CA ASN A 171 3.92 -4.93 8.38
C ASN A 171 3.21 -3.98 7.41
N ILE A 172 3.94 -3.02 6.82
CA ILE A 172 3.36 -2.01 5.93
C ILE A 172 2.67 -2.65 4.72
N PHE A 173 3.35 -3.60 4.04
CA PHE A 173 2.89 -4.11 2.74
C PHE A 173 2.11 -5.43 2.81
N TRP A 174 2.26 -6.24 3.87
CA TRP A 174 1.62 -7.58 3.96
C TRP A 174 0.69 -7.79 5.17
N ALA A 175 0.82 -7.01 6.25
CA ALA A 175 -0.06 -7.16 7.43
C ALA A 175 -1.39 -6.40 7.31
N SER A 176 -1.53 -5.59 6.26
CA SER A 176 -2.73 -4.82 5.90
C SER A 176 -3.80 -5.67 5.21
#